data_AF-A0A521ZWB5-F1
#
_entry.id   AF-A0A521ZWB5-F1
#
_cell.length_a   1.000
_cell.length_b   1.000
_cell.length_c   1.000
_cell.angle_alpha   90.00
_cell.angle_beta   90.00
_cell.angle_gamma   90.00
#
_symmetry.space_group_name_H-M   'P 1'
#
loop_
_entity.id
_entity.type
_entity.pdbx_description
1 polymer ?
#
loop_
_entity_poly.entity_id
_entity_poly.type
_entity_poly.pdbx_seq_one_letter_code
_entity_poly.pdbx_strand_id
1 'polypeptide(L)'
;MTESIQPVPRRRQNSNPKEYKVVALRECPVPEQMRICDTPDTAAAYWRLHIATNPYFNPECECFAVLLLNTRRRVKGHQLLTIGTLDTILVHPREVFRAAVIAAASAVMLMHNHPSGDPTPSEADIKVTRDLIRAGQLMKIDVLDHVIMGNPNRTSLREMGFFYS
;
A
#
# COMPACT_ATOMS: atom_id res chain seq x y z
N MET A 1 -33.76 16.83 -49.56
CA MET A 1 -33.60 17.47 -48.24
C MET A 1 -32.49 16.73 -47.53
N THR A 2 -31.39 17.46 -47.36
CA THR A 2 -30.13 17.13 -46.69
C THR A 2 -30.34 16.86 -45.20
N GLU A 3 -29.50 16.01 -44.61
CA GLU A 3 -28.77 16.39 -43.40
C GLU A 3 -27.50 15.55 -43.25
N SER A 4 -26.39 16.17 -43.62
CA SER A 4 -25.03 15.68 -43.45
C SER A 4 -24.63 15.86 -41.99
N ILE A 5 -24.46 14.75 -41.26
CA ILE A 5 -23.99 14.77 -39.87
C ILE A 5 -22.53 15.26 -39.87
N GLN A 6 -22.29 16.50 -39.43
CA GLN A 6 -20.93 17.00 -39.22
C GLN A 6 -20.33 16.34 -37.96
N PRO A 7 -19.06 15.89 -38.00
CA PRO A 7 -18.40 15.37 -36.81
C PRO A 7 -18.11 16.50 -35.83
N VAL A 8 -18.52 16.32 -34.57
CA VAL A 8 -18.22 17.23 -33.46
C VAL A 8 -16.69 17.37 -33.31
N PRO A 9 -16.12 18.59 -33.26
CA PRO A 9 -14.68 18.75 -33.14
C PRO A 9 -14.22 18.22 -31.78
N ARG A 10 -13.34 17.20 -31.78
CA ARG A 10 -12.63 16.76 -30.58
C ARG A 10 -11.81 17.93 -30.06
N ARG A 11 -12.29 18.56 -29.00
CA ARG A 11 -11.60 19.64 -28.28
C ARG A 11 -10.25 19.07 -27.83
N ARG A 12 -9.16 19.41 -28.54
CA ARG A 12 -7.79 19.13 -28.08
C ARG A 12 -7.67 19.79 -26.71
N GLN A 13 -7.65 18.98 -25.65
CA GLN A 13 -7.29 19.48 -24.34
C GLN A 13 -5.86 19.99 -24.46
N ASN A 14 -5.68 21.30 -24.53
CA ASN A 14 -4.39 21.93 -24.29
C ASN A 14 -4.05 21.69 -22.81
N SER A 15 -3.54 20.51 -22.49
CA SER A 15 -2.94 20.27 -21.18
C SER A 15 -1.57 20.95 -21.21
N ASN A 16 -1.50 22.18 -20.72
CA ASN A 16 -0.20 22.79 -20.42
C ASN A 16 0.60 21.83 -19.53
N PRO A 17 1.91 21.64 -19.80
CA PRO A 17 2.75 20.82 -18.94
C PRO A 17 2.70 21.37 -17.51
N LYS A 18 2.70 20.47 -16.53
CA LYS A 18 2.69 20.81 -15.10
C LYS A 18 4.06 20.56 -14.50
N GLU A 19 4.49 21.44 -13.60
CA GLU A 19 5.64 21.20 -12.73
C GLU A 19 5.19 20.41 -11.49
N TYR A 20 5.97 19.41 -11.09
CA TYR A 20 5.66 18.56 -9.94
C TYR A 20 6.77 18.67 -8.89
N LYS A 21 6.38 18.96 -7.64
CA LYS A 21 7.25 18.87 -6.47
C LYS A 21 6.70 17.81 -5.54
N VAL A 22 7.53 16.82 -5.20
CA VAL A 22 7.15 15.74 -4.28
C VAL A 22 7.87 15.94 -2.96
N VAL A 23 7.13 16.02 -1.86
CA VAL A 23 7.65 16.22 -0.50
C VAL A 23 6.94 15.33 0.49
N ALA A 24 7.63 14.94 1.56
CA ALA A 24 6.99 14.35 2.72
C ALA A 24 6.12 15.40 3.42
N LEU A 25 4.89 15.03 3.81
CA LEU A 25 3.95 15.95 4.44
C LEU A 25 4.21 16.15 5.93
N ARG A 26 4.69 15.10 6.63
CA ARG A 26 4.93 15.11 8.08
C ARG A 26 5.98 14.08 8.47
N GLU A 27 6.69 14.35 9.55
CA GLU A 27 7.48 13.33 10.24
C GLU A 27 6.54 12.45 11.06
N CYS A 28 6.66 11.14 10.93
CA CYS A 28 5.98 10.20 11.81
C CYS A 28 6.96 9.79 12.92
N PRO A 29 6.80 10.31 14.15
CA PRO A 29 7.67 9.91 15.25
C PRO A 29 7.42 8.44 15.56
N VAL A 30 8.41 7.60 15.29
CA VAL A 30 8.38 6.17 15.62
C VAL A 30 9.08 6.00 16.97
N PRO A 31 8.44 5.37 17.97
CA PRO A 31 9.09 5.02 19.23
C PRO A 31 10.41 4.29 18.97
N GLU A 32 11.43 4.53 19.80
CA GLU A 32 12.76 3.95 19.57
C GLU A 32 12.74 2.42 19.49
N GLN A 33 11.81 1.78 20.23
CA GLN A 33 11.59 0.33 20.21
C GLN A 33 10.99 -0.20 18.89
N MET A 34 10.36 0.65 18.08
CA MET A 34 9.69 0.29 16.83
C MET A 34 10.44 0.79 15.58
N ARG A 35 11.66 1.31 15.77
CA ARG A 35 12.50 1.76 14.67
C ARG A 35 12.87 0.64 13.71
N ILE A 36 12.90 -0.60 14.15
CA ILE A 36 13.15 -1.78 13.32
C ILE A 36 11.82 -2.52 13.17
N CYS A 37 11.44 -2.82 11.93
CA CYS A 37 10.27 -3.62 11.62
C CYS A 37 10.71 -4.75 10.70
N ASP A 38 10.98 -5.90 11.29
CA ASP A 38 11.46 -7.10 10.62
C ASP A 38 10.59 -8.33 10.87
N THR A 39 9.62 -8.23 11.78
CA THR A 39 8.64 -9.27 12.08
C THR A 39 7.22 -8.76 11.81
N PRO A 40 6.30 -9.66 11.41
CA PRO A 40 4.90 -9.29 11.21
C PRO A 40 4.22 -8.80 12.50
N ASP A 41 4.67 -9.21 13.68
CA ASP A 41 4.15 -8.69 14.95
C ASP A 41 4.54 -7.23 15.18
N THR A 42 5.78 -6.84 14.84
CA THR A 42 6.18 -5.43 14.87
C THR A 42 5.41 -4.58 13.87
N ALA A 43 5.12 -5.12 12.67
CA ALA A 43 4.29 -4.44 11.67
C ALA A 43 2.84 -4.28 12.16
N ALA A 44 2.26 -5.31 12.77
CA ALA A 44 0.93 -5.28 13.36
C ALA A 44 0.84 -4.27 14.52
N ALA A 45 1.86 -4.20 15.37
CA ALA A 45 1.95 -3.19 16.42
C ALA A 45 2.05 -1.77 15.85
N TYR A 46 2.85 -1.57 14.80
CA TYR A 46 2.96 -0.29 14.09
C TYR A 46 1.62 0.15 13.50
N TRP A 47 0.88 -0.78 12.86
CA TRP A 47 -0.44 -0.52 12.32
C TRP A 47 -1.39 0.01 13.40
N ARG A 48 -1.49 -0.69 14.53
CA ARG A 48 -2.40 -0.30 15.63
C ARG A 48 -2.04 1.07 16.21
N LEU A 49 -0.76 1.40 16.29
CA LEU A 49 -0.32 2.67 16.86
C LEU A 49 -0.48 3.86 15.89
N HIS A 50 -0.16 3.69 14.61
CA HIS A 50 0.00 4.79 13.66
C HIS A 50 -1.00 4.82 12.51
N ILE A 51 -1.50 3.66 12.08
CA ILE A 51 -2.47 3.59 10.97
C ILE A 51 -3.89 3.70 11.53
N ALA A 52 -4.21 2.92 12.56
CA ALA A 52 -5.55 2.90 13.15
C ALA A 52 -5.95 4.24 13.81
N THR A 53 -4.97 5.06 14.18
CA THR A 53 -5.14 6.40 14.78
C THR A 53 -5.11 7.53 13.75
N ASN A 54 -4.91 7.21 12.48
CA ASN A 54 -4.82 8.20 11.41
C ASN A 54 -6.22 8.77 11.09
N PRO A 55 -6.39 10.11 10.96
CA PRO A 55 -7.69 10.71 10.62
C PRO A 55 -8.34 10.20 9.32
N TYR A 56 -7.53 9.68 8.39
CA TYR A 56 -8.02 9.15 7.11
C TYR A 56 -8.30 7.65 7.15
N PHE A 57 -8.02 6.96 8.27
CA PHE A 57 -8.32 5.54 8.39
C PHE A 57 -9.81 5.33 8.69
N ASN A 58 -10.45 4.45 7.94
CA ASN A 58 -11.82 4.02 8.21
C ASN A 58 -11.82 2.51 8.53
N PRO A 59 -12.10 2.09 9.78
CA PRO A 59 -12.14 0.67 10.14
C PRO A 59 -13.28 -0.12 9.49
N GLU A 60 -14.34 0.56 9.03
CA GLU A 60 -15.48 -0.07 8.34
C GLU A 60 -15.15 -0.46 6.89
N CYS A 61 -14.03 0.05 6.36
CA CYS A 61 -13.55 -0.26 5.01
C CYS A 61 -12.21 -1.02 5.09
N GLU A 62 -11.95 -1.81 4.06
CA GLU A 62 -10.62 -2.35 3.83
C GLU A 62 -9.64 -1.21 3.49
N CYS A 63 -8.67 -0.98 4.36
CA CYS A 63 -7.62 0.01 4.14
C CYS A 63 -6.31 -0.70 3.81
N PHE A 64 -5.59 -0.22 2.80
CA PHE A 64 -4.29 -0.76 2.44
C PHE A 64 -3.20 0.29 2.71
N ALA A 65 -2.19 -0.09 3.48
CA ALA A 65 -1.03 0.73 3.77
C ALA A 65 0.26 0.02 3.35
N VAL A 66 1.25 0.84 2.97
CA VAL A 66 2.62 0.39 2.74
C VAL A 66 3.52 0.98 3.82
N LEU A 67 4.27 0.13 4.49
CA LEU A 67 5.36 0.52 5.37
C LEU A 67 6.65 0.59 4.57
N LEU A 68 7.37 1.71 4.70
CA LEU A 68 8.55 2.02 3.92
C LEU A 68 9.79 1.81 4.78
N LEU A 69 10.71 0.96 4.32
CA LEU A 69 11.86 0.53 5.10
C LEU A 69 13.18 0.89 4.41
N ASN A 70 14.21 1.15 5.22
CA ASN A 70 15.58 1.31 4.75
C ASN A 70 16.35 -0.03 4.75
N THR A 71 17.62 0.01 4.33
CA THR A 71 18.47 -1.19 4.16
C THR A 71 18.74 -1.94 5.47
N ARG A 72 18.54 -1.29 6.61
CA ARG A 72 18.63 -1.88 7.95
C ARG A 72 17.25 -2.26 8.52
N ARG A 73 16.24 -2.39 7.65
CA ARG A 73 14.83 -2.64 8.00
C ARG A 73 14.25 -1.63 8.98
N ARG A 74 14.77 -0.40 8.97
CA ARG A 74 14.23 0.66 9.80
C ARG A 74 13.10 1.38 9.11
N VAL A 75 12.07 1.72 9.87
CA VAL A 75 10.90 2.46 9.38
C VAL A 75 11.31 3.86 8.93
N LYS A 76 11.10 4.16 7.66
CA LYS A 76 11.20 5.51 7.08
C LYS A 76 9.87 6.26 7.18
N GLY A 77 8.76 5.53 7.15
CA GLY A 77 7.42 6.07 7.22
C GLY A 77 6.40 5.06 6.70
N HIS A 78 5.15 5.50 6.58
CA HIS A 78 4.07 4.72 5.98
C HIS A 78 3.26 5.59 5.02
N GLN A 79 2.56 4.95 4.09
CA GLN A 79 1.53 5.60 3.29
C GLN A 79 0.28 4.75 3.27
N LEU A 80 -0.86 5.37 3.60
CA LEU A 80 -2.19 4.80 3.37
C LEU A 80 -2.51 5.03 1.88
N LEU A 81 -2.62 3.96 1.10
CA LEU A 81 -2.76 4.03 -0.36
C LEU A 81 -4.21 4.02 -0.80
N THR A 82 -4.98 3.07 -0.28
CA THR A 82 -6.38 2.91 -0.64
C THR A 82 -7.21 2.77 0.62
N ILE A 83 -8.38 3.40 0.60
CA ILE A 83 -9.49 3.11 1.48
C ILE A 83 -10.54 2.55 0.51
N GLY A 84 -10.71 1.24 0.53
CA GLY A 84 -11.60 0.54 -0.39
C GLY A 84 -13.07 0.89 -0.18
N THR A 85 -13.90 0.41 -1.09
CA THR A 85 -15.35 0.26 -0.92
C THR A 85 -15.66 -1.18 -0.59
N LEU A 86 -16.43 -1.42 0.48
CA LEU A 86 -17.04 -2.66 1.02
C LEU A 86 -16.35 -4.02 0.76
N ASP A 87 -15.97 -4.40 -0.46
CA ASP A 87 -15.64 -5.80 -0.80
C ASP A 87 -14.33 -6.07 -1.57
N THR A 88 -13.57 -5.06 -2.06
CA THR A 88 -12.24 -5.33 -2.65
C THR A 88 -11.24 -4.17 -2.58
N ILE A 89 -10.02 -4.45 -2.13
CA ILE A 89 -8.85 -3.59 -2.35
C ILE A 89 -8.33 -3.75 -3.79
N LEU A 90 -8.55 -2.72 -4.61
CA LEU A 90 -7.85 -2.55 -5.90
C LEU A 90 -6.52 -1.80 -5.67
N VAL A 91 -5.45 -2.51 -5.34
CA VAL A 91 -4.09 -1.92 -5.24
C VAL A 91 -3.29 -2.23 -6.50
N HIS A 92 -2.90 -1.17 -7.21
CA HIS A 92 -1.99 -1.29 -8.34
C HIS A 92 -0.54 -1.13 -7.88
N PRO A 93 0.40 -1.98 -8.35
CA PRO A 93 1.83 -1.84 -8.04
C PRO A 93 2.42 -0.44 -8.25
N ARG A 94 1.89 0.34 -9.20
CA ARG A 94 2.35 1.71 -9.46
C ARG A 94 2.22 2.61 -8.23
N GLU A 95 1.16 2.47 -7.44
CA GLU A 95 0.91 3.33 -6.28
C GLU A 95 1.83 2.94 -5.13
N VAL A 96 2.02 1.64 -4.91
CA VAL A 96 2.92 1.09 -3.89
C VAL A 96 4.37 1.51 -4.17
N PHE A 97 4.86 1.25 -5.39
CA PHE A 97 6.25 1.52 -5.72
C PHE A 97 6.52 3.01 -5.97
N ARG A 98 5.51 3.80 -6.34
CA ARG A 98 5.62 5.27 -6.33
C ARG A 98 5.98 5.77 -4.93
N ALA A 99 5.27 5.31 -3.89
CA ALA A 99 5.57 5.65 -2.51
C ALA A 99 7.00 5.24 -2.11
N ALA A 100 7.39 4.01 -2.46
CA ALA A 100 8.70 3.47 -2.15
C ALA A 100 9.84 4.24 -2.81
N VAL A 101 9.70 4.59 -4.09
CA VAL A 101 10.71 5.36 -4.84
C VAL A 101 10.83 6.77 -4.29
N ILE A 102 9.72 7.47 -4.06
CA ILE A 102 9.72 8.83 -3.50
C ILE A 102 10.42 8.87 -2.14
N ALA A 103 10.16 7.86 -1.30
CA ALA A 103 10.76 7.77 0.02
C ALA A 103 12.17 7.17 0.02
N ALA A 104 12.75 6.82 -1.13
CA ALA A 104 14.01 6.08 -1.25
C ALA A 104 14.05 4.86 -0.31
N ALA A 105 12.98 4.08 -0.31
CA ALA A 105 12.88 2.84 0.46
C ALA A 105 13.67 1.73 -0.26
N SER A 106 14.37 0.89 0.50
CA SER A 106 15.02 -0.31 -0.05
C SER A 106 14.10 -1.53 0.02
N ALA A 107 13.09 -1.48 0.87
CA ALA A 107 12.14 -2.55 1.06
C ALA A 107 10.80 -2.00 1.55
N VAL A 108 9.74 -2.79 1.39
CA VAL A 108 8.38 -2.47 1.83
C VAL A 108 7.76 -3.63 2.59
N MET A 109 6.89 -3.32 3.55
CA MET A 109 5.91 -4.28 4.09
C MET A 109 4.51 -3.81 3.73
N LEU A 110 3.72 -4.73 3.21
CA LEU A 110 2.33 -4.48 2.85
C LEU A 110 1.45 -4.79 4.05
N MET A 111 0.42 -3.98 4.27
CA MET A 111 -0.52 -4.20 5.36
C MET A 111 -1.92 -3.82 4.92
N HIS A 112 -2.92 -4.62 5.27
CA HIS A 112 -4.31 -4.19 5.17
C HIS A 112 -5.16 -4.78 6.28
N ASN A 113 -6.31 -4.18 6.55
CA ASN A 113 -7.30 -4.72 7.48
C ASN A 113 -8.48 -5.35 6.76
N HIS A 114 -9.06 -6.38 7.37
CA HIS A 114 -10.40 -6.85 7.05
C HIS A 114 -11.41 -6.27 8.06
N PRO A 115 -12.44 -5.54 7.62
CA PRO A 115 -13.50 -5.02 8.50
C PRO A 115 -14.22 -6.11 9.29
N SER A 116 -14.29 -7.33 8.75
CA SER A 116 -14.86 -8.51 9.43
C SER A 116 -14.09 -8.92 10.69
N GLY A 117 -12.83 -8.51 10.81
CA GLY A 117 -11.92 -8.90 11.88
C GLY A 117 -11.24 -10.25 11.69
N ASP A 118 -11.60 -11.03 10.66
CA ASP A 118 -10.93 -12.29 10.31
C ASP A 118 -9.71 -12.02 9.42
N PRO A 119 -8.47 -12.33 9.86
CA PRO A 119 -7.26 -12.08 9.09
C PRO A 119 -6.96 -13.19 8.05
N THR A 120 -7.91 -14.07 7.74
CA THR A 120 -7.74 -15.11 6.71
C THR A 120 -7.59 -14.47 5.32
N PRO A 121 -6.50 -14.76 4.56
CA PRO A 121 -6.29 -14.16 3.25
C PRO A 121 -7.30 -14.65 2.21
N SER A 122 -7.77 -13.74 1.38
CA SER A 122 -8.52 -14.07 0.17
C SER A 122 -7.59 -14.43 -0.99
N GLU A 123 -8.14 -15.07 -2.03
CA GLU A 123 -7.43 -15.29 -3.29
C GLU A 123 -6.99 -13.98 -3.96
N ALA A 124 -7.76 -12.91 -3.77
CA ALA A 124 -7.41 -11.59 -4.27
C ALA A 124 -6.14 -11.05 -3.58
N ASP A 125 -6.03 -11.22 -2.26
CA ASP A 125 -4.86 -10.79 -1.49
C ASP A 125 -3.61 -11.53 -1.93
N ILE A 126 -3.70 -12.85 -2.11
CA ILE A 126 -2.59 -13.69 -2.57
C ILE A 126 -2.15 -13.24 -3.96
N LYS A 127 -3.09 -13.01 -4.88
CA LYS A 127 -2.79 -12.54 -6.23
C LYS A 127 -2.11 -11.17 -6.23
N VAL A 128 -2.66 -10.19 -5.51
CA VAL A 128 -2.08 -8.85 -5.37
C VAL A 128 -0.67 -8.92 -4.79
N THR A 129 -0.47 -9.75 -3.77
CA THR A 129 0.85 -9.97 -3.16
C THR A 129 1.86 -10.48 -4.18
N ARG A 130 1.51 -11.48 -4.98
CA ARG A 130 2.39 -12.02 -6.03
C ARG A 130 2.74 -10.98 -7.08
N ASP A 131 1.77 -10.18 -7.51
CA ASP A 131 2.01 -9.12 -8.48
C ASP A 131 2.92 -8.02 -7.91
N LEU A 132 2.76 -7.68 -6.63
CA LEU A 132 3.64 -6.74 -5.93
C LEU A 132 5.05 -7.29 -5.72
N ILE A 133 5.21 -8.58 -5.39
CA ILE A 133 6.52 -9.22 -5.29
C ILE A 133 7.26 -9.15 -6.63
N ARG A 134 6.59 -9.51 -7.74
CA ARG A 134 7.18 -9.45 -9.09
C ARG A 134 7.59 -8.03 -9.47
N ALA A 135 6.75 -7.04 -9.19
CA ALA A 135 7.08 -5.63 -9.42
C ALA A 135 8.26 -5.17 -8.54
N GLY A 136 8.32 -5.59 -7.28
CA GLY A 136 9.43 -5.29 -6.37
C GLY A 136 10.76 -5.85 -6.85
N GLN A 137 10.77 -7.09 -7.34
CA GLN A 137 11.95 -7.72 -7.94
C GLN A 137 12.49 -6.93 -9.14
N LEU A 138 11.59 -6.42 -10.00
CA LEU A 138 11.95 -5.59 -11.14
C LEU A 138 12.53 -4.23 -10.70
N MET A 139 11.91 -3.61 -9.69
CA MET A 139 12.31 -2.31 -9.16
C MET A 139 13.51 -2.37 -8.19
N LYS A 140 13.97 -3.57 -7.83
CA LYS A 140 14.98 -3.81 -6.77
C LYS A 140 14.57 -3.23 -5.41
N ILE A 141 13.29 -3.36 -5.08
CA ILE A 141 12.70 -2.98 -3.79
C ILE A 141 11.99 -4.22 -3.24
N ASP A 142 12.53 -4.78 -2.16
CA ASP A 142 12.04 -6.05 -1.63
C ASP A 142 10.67 -5.88 -0.96
N VAL A 143 9.72 -6.76 -1.29
CA VAL A 143 8.51 -6.94 -0.50
C VAL A 143 8.84 -7.94 0.61
N LEU A 144 8.91 -7.47 1.86
CA LEU A 144 9.36 -8.30 2.97
C LEU A 144 8.25 -9.18 3.53
N ASP A 145 7.02 -8.68 3.54
CA ASP A 145 5.84 -9.39 4.02
C ASP A 145 4.55 -8.67 3.55
N HIS A 146 3.44 -9.39 3.65
CA HIS A 146 2.10 -8.85 3.58
C HIS A 146 1.31 -9.31 4.81
N VAL A 147 1.00 -8.35 5.70
CA VAL A 147 0.35 -8.60 6.98
C VAL A 147 -1.13 -8.20 6.91
N ILE A 148 -2.01 -9.16 7.14
CA ILE A 148 -3.44 -8.93 7.24
C ILE A 148 -3.81 -8.70 8.71
N MET A 149 -4.46 -7.58 8.95
CA MET A 149 -4.88 -7.11 10.26
C MET A 149 -6.34 -7.50 10.52
N GLY A 150 -6.53 -8.40 11.48
CA GLY A 150 -7.83 -8.73 12.05
C GLY A 150 -8.01 -8.08 13.43
N ASN A 151 -9.04 -8.55 14.15
CA ASN A 151 -9.32 -8.12 15.52
C ASN A 151 -9.57 -9.33 16.43
N PRO A 152 -8.64 -9.73 17.33
CA PRO A 152 -7.35 -9.09 17.65
C PRO A 152 -6.16 -9.64 16.82
N ASN A 153 -6.38 -10.67 16.01
CA ASN A 153 -5.30 -11.45 15.40
C ASN A 153 -4.72 -10.81 14.14
N ARG A 154 -3.57 -11.32 13.68
CA ARG A 154 -2.92 -10.95 12.43
C ARG A 154 -2.44 -12.19 11.70
N THR A 155 -2.35 -12.10 10.38
CA THR A 155 -1.81 -13.17 9.53
C THR A 155 -0.70 -12.63 8.66
N SER A 156 0.37 -13.40 8.47
CA SER A 156 1.46 -13.07 7.53
C SER A 156 1.39 -14.01 6.34
N LEU A 157 1.26 -13.45 5.13
CA LEU A 157 1.26 -14.27 3.93
C LEU A 157 2.62 -14.92 3.70
N ARG A 158 3.70 -14.31 4.20
CA ARG A 158 5.04 -14.91 4.14
C ARG A 158 5.16 -16.11 5.07
N GLU A 159 4.70 -16.02 6.31
CA GLU A 159 4.71 -17.15 7.25
C GLU A 159 3.81 -18.30 6.77
N MET A 160 2.70 -17.99 6.09
CA MET A 160 1.84 -18.98 5.45
C MET A 160 2.44 -19.61 4.17
N GLY A 161 3.58 -19.12 3.68
CA GLY A 161 4.28 -19.69 2.53
C GLY A 161 3.88 -19.15 1.15
N PHE A 162 3.03 -18.12 1.07
CA PHE A 162 2.57 -17.56 -0.22
C PHE A 162 3.62 -16.73 -0.98
N PHE A 163 4.80 -16.52 -0.39
CA PHE A 163 5.91 -15.75 -0.98
C PHE A 163 6.84 -16.58 -1.87
N TYR A 164 6.82 -17.91 -1.73
CA TYR A 164 7.82 -18.81 -2.32
C TYR A 164 7.26 -19.72 -3.43
N SER A 165 6.07 -19.39 -3.96
CA SER A 165 5.38 -20.15 -5.03
C SER A 165 5.60 -19.56 -6.41
#